data_AF-A0A7W9UHR6-F1
#
_entry.id   AF-A0A7W9UHR6-F1
#
_cell.length_a   1.000
_cell.length_b   1.000
_cell.length_c   1.000
_cell.angle_alpha   90.00
_cell.angle_beta   90.00
_cell.angle_gamma   90.00
#
_symmetry.space_group_name_H-M   'P 1'
#
loop_
_entity.id
_entity.type
_entity.pdbx_description
1 polymer ?
#
loop_
_entity_poly.entity_id
_entity_poly.type
_entity_poly.pdbx_seq_one_letter_code
_entity_poly.pdbx_strand_id
1 'polypeptide(L)'
;MAAALALPLATGLTAAVATAQPEVAPAAAAGPHVQKAVWLTDRRVALWVDSPSMGSPVQVQLLLARDWNIRPDARFPLLYMLDGLRATDDESGWTKDASAVDFFADKNVTVVLPIGGQSSFYSDWAQTNNGKNYQWETFLTKELPPLLEGQWRATNARGVEGLSMGGTAAMFLAGRNPGWVKYAASYSGFLTTTTLGMPQAIMFAMRDAGGFDANAMWGPPGDPEWAAHDPYALADKLKGVSLYVSAGSGTTGAYDKPSPDIPEISTNYAGMGLEVLSRLTSQNFVGKLNQLAVPVQVNYRASGTHSWPYWDFEMRQSWPQAAAALGVEAAATDCKAGGAIDGVAQANAWLGACVTPEYQVNGGTAQDFKGGRVFWSASTGAHPVAGMIGGAYQATGGTLGLPTDGDQPLPDGRGRFQAFQNGSVYWTPQTGAQLVRGAILQEWGAQGFEHGPAGYPIGPEQKTPARDGVVQGFENSPIYYSDRTGAHRVQGLILGKYAQLGFENSPLGFPAAEEQPLKDAGRYSGFEGGNIYWSPLSGAWAVRNGLVMEAWGRQGFENGRLGYPISDEFPVPGGVQQNFQTGFIVVRDGKPEIHGL
;
A
#
# COMPACT_ATOMS: atom_id res chain seq x y z
N MET A 1 47.31 69.65 11.18
CA MET A 1 48.02 69.19 9.95
C MET A 1 47.48 67.81 9.64
N ALA A 2 46.84 67.49 8.53
CA ALA A 2 46.61 68.17 7.28
C ALA A 2 45.17 67.89 6.81
N ALA A 3 44.56 68.90 6.18
CA ALA A 3 43.29 68.79 5.48
C ALA A 3 43.52 68.12 4.11
N ALA A 4 42.57 67.29 3.66
CA ALA A 4 42.47 66.87 2.27
C ALA A 4 41.04 67.09 1.79
N LEU A 5 40.96 67.72 0.62
CA LEU A 5 39.81 68.33 -0.03
C LEU A 5 38.72 67.32 -0.43
N ALA A 6 37.48 67.80 -0.39
CA ALA A 6 36.35 67.24 -1.13
C ALA A 6 36.29 67.84 -2.55
N LEU A 7 35.91 67.02 -3.54
CA LEU A 7 35.19 67.40 -4.76
C LEU A 7 34.32 66.20 -5.23
N PRO A 8 33.15 66.46 -5.86
CA PRO A 8 31.98 65.58 -5.81
C PRO A 8 31.88 64.64 -7.02
N LEU A 9 31.35 63.43 -6.79
CA LEU A 9 30.83 62.56 -7.84
C LEU A 9 29.31 62.61 -7.81
N ALA A 10 28.74 63.25 -8.83
CA ALA A 10 27.33 63.16 -9.17
C ALA A 10 27.00 61.69 -9.51
N THR A 11 26.14 61.07 -8.72
CA THR A 11 25.55 59.76 -9.04
C THR A 11 24.09 59.99 -9.41
N GLY A 12 23.77 59.68 -10.67
CA GLY A 12 22.44 59.83 -11.24
C GLY A 12 21.46 58.86 -10.60
N LEU A 13 20.23 59.34 -10.41
CA LEU A 13 19.08 58.50 -10.10
C LEU A 13 18.84 57.53 -11.27
N THR A 14 18.97 56.23 -11.00
CA THR A 14 18.26 55.21 -11.75
C THR A 14 17.20 54.63 -10.81
N ALA A 15 15.94 54.95 -11.10
CA ALA A 15 14.81 54.34 -10.44
C ALA A 15 14.76 52.87 -10.88
N ALA A 16 15.14 51.95 -9.99
CA ALA A 16 14.89 50.53 -10.17
C ALA A 16 13.38 50.30 -10.06
N VAL A 17 12.73 50.05 -11.20
CA VAL A 17 11.36 49.52 -11.21
C VAL A 17 11.45 48.08 -10.74
N ALA A 18 11.09 47.84 -9.48
CA ALA A 18 10.92 46.49 -8.96
C ALA A 18 9.68 45.89 -9.65
N THR A 19 9.89 45.01 -10.63
CA THR A 19 8.82 44.15 -11.15
C THR A 19 8.50 43.13 -10.07
N ALA A 20 7.42 43.36 -9.33
CA ALA A 20 6.84 42.35 -8.45
C ALA A 20 6.52 41.12 -9.29
N GLN A 21 7.18 40.00 -9.00
CA GLN A 21 6.77 38.71 -9.55
C GLN A 21 5.34 38.43 -9.02
N PRO A 22 4.42 37.96 -9.87
CA PRO A 22 3.13 37.50 -9.38
C PRO A 22 3.38 36.38 -8.38
N GLU A 23 2.97 36.61 -7.14
CA GLU A 23 2.97 35.62 -6.09
C GLU A 23 2.09 34.47 -6.58
N VAL A 24 2.71 33.33 -6.91
CA VAL A 24 1.99 32.12 -7.27
C VAL A 24 1.18 31.77 -6.04
N ALA A 25 -0.15 31.94 -6.13
CA ALA A 25 -1.06 31.51 -5.08
C ALA A 25 -0.67 30.08 -4.66
N PRO A 26 -0.54 29.78 -3.36
CA PRO A 26 -0.22 28.44 -2.92
C PRO A 26 -1.22 27.49 -3.58
N ALA A 27 -0.71 26.48 -4.28
CA ALA A 27 -1.53 25.43 -4.87
C ALA A 27 -2.51 24.98 -3.78
N ALA A 28 -3.82 24.99 -4.07
CA ALA A 28 -4.83 24.52 -3.14
C ALA A 28 -4.35 23.18 -2.57
N ALA A 29 -4.19 23.09 -1.25
CA ALA A 29 -3.67 21.90 -0.60
C ALA A 29 -4.50 20.71 -1.11
N ALA A 30 -3.82 19.77 -1.78
CA ALA A 30 -4.50 18.62 -2.37
C ALA A 30 -5.28 17.90 -1.26
N GLY A 31 -6.57 17.63 -1.50
CA GLY A 31 -7.40 16.87 -0.56
C GLY A 31 -6.84 15.46 -0.33
N PRO A 32 -7.36 14.72 0.65
CA PRO A 32 -6.92 13.35 0.90
C PRO A 32 -7.13 12.50 -0.36
N HIS A 33 -6.18 11.63 -0.67
CA HIS A 33 -6.28 10.72 -1.82
C HIS A 33 -5.52 9.42 -1.58
N VAL A 34 -5.94 8.34 -2.27
CA VAL A 34 -5.25 7.05 -2.24
C VAL A 34 -4.03 7.13 -3.15
N GLN A 35 -2.84 7.15 -2.56
CA GLN A 35 -1.56 7.15 -3.28
C GLN A 35 -1.27 5.79 -3.91
N LYS A 36 -1.57 4.72 -3.17
CA LYS A 36 -1.24 3.35 -3.56
C LYS A 36 -2.26 2.36 -2.98
N ALA A 37 -2.62 1.35 -3.77
CA ALA A 37 -3.36 0.18 -3.30
C ALA A 37 -2.56 -1.09 -3.62
N VAL A 38 -2.41 -1.97 -2.62
CA VAL A 38 -1.78 -3.28 -2.77
C VAL A 38 -2.80 -4.34 -2.33
N TRP A 39 -3.22 -5.17 -3.27
CA TRP A 39 -4.08 -6.31 -2.99
C TRP A 39 -3.24 -7.43 -2.39
N LEU A 40 -3.46 -7.71 -1.11
CA LEU A 40 -2.76 -8.75 -0.35
C LEU A 40 -3.38 -10.13 -0.62
N THR A 41 -4.69 -10.15 -0.85
CA THR A 41 -5.46 -11.28 -1.36
C THR A 41 -6.54 -10.76 -2.30
N ASP A 42 -7.41 -11.64 -2.78
CA ASP A 42 -8.58 -11.25 -3.58
C ASP A 42 -9.64 -10.47 -2.79
N ARG A 43 -9.55 -10.44 -1.45
CA ARG A 43 -10.47 -9.70 -0.55
C ARG A 43 -9.79 -8.88 0.55
N ARG A 44 -8.45 -8.88 0.65
CA ARG A 44 -7.69 -8.03 1.57
C ARG A 44 -6.84 -7.05 0.78
N VAL A 45 -7.00 -5.76 1.03
CA VAL A 45 -6.27 -4.71 0.33
C VAL A 45 -5.68 -3.71 1.31
N ALA A 46 -4.42 -3.31 1.10
CA ALA A 46 -3.74 -2.26 1.85
C ALA A 46 -3.72 -0.98 1.02
N LEU A 47 -4.23 0.10 1.59
CA LEU A 47 -4.26 1.44 1.00
C LEU A 47 -3.25 2.32 1.72
N TRP A 48 -2.47 3.11 0.97
CA TRP A 48 -1.71 4.23 1.51
C TRP A 48 -2.45 5.50 1.13
N VAL A 49 -2.99 6.18 2.13
CA VAL A 49 -3.81 7.38 1.98
C VAL A 49 -2.97 8.59 2.36
N ASP A 50 -2.69 9.46 1.40
CA ASP A 50 -2.05 10.74 1.67
C ASP A 50 -3.05 11.61 2.45
N SER A 51 -2.75 11.86 3.73
CA SER A 51 -3.61 12.58 4.67
C SER A 51 -3.08 14.00 4.91
N PRO A 52 -3.82 15.04 4.50
CA PRO A 52 -3.48 16.43 4.81
C PRO A 52 -3.37 16.69 6.32
N SER A 53 -4.26 16.15 7.14
CA SER A 53 -4.21 16.36 8.60
C SER A 53 -2.98 15.72 9.25
N MET A 54 -2.61 14.51 8.83
CA MET A 54 -1.43 13.81 9.36
C MET A 54 -0.12 14.40 8.82
N GLY A 55 -0.13 14.99 7.62
CA GLY A 55 1.08 15.43 6.91
C GLY A 55 1.95 14.27 6.41
N SER A 56 1.42 13.05 6.41
CA SER A 56 2.10 11.84 5.93
C SER A 56 1.09 10.78 5.47
N PRO A 57 1.50 9.82 4.63
CA PRO A 57 0.61 8.74 4.20
C PRO A 57 0.26 7.81 5.37
N VAL A 58 -1.03 7.50 5.52
CA VAL A 58 -1.55 6.54 6.50
C VAL A 58 -1.91 5.24 5.80
N GLN A 59 -1.42 4.11 6.31
CA GLN A 59 -1.84 2.81 5.80
C GLN A 59 -3.18 2.40 6.43
N VAL A 60 -4.13 1.99 5.59
CA VAL A 60 -5.43 1.44 6.00
C VAL A 60 -5.64 0.13 5.25
N GLN A 61 -5.88 -0.96 5.97
CA GLN A 61 -6.25 -2.23 5.36
C GLN A 61 -7.77 -2.39 5.33
N LEU A 62 -8.27 -2.98 4.25
CA LEU A 62 -9.66 -3.35 4.10
C LEU A 62 -9.78 -4.87 4.01
N LEU A 63 -10.70 -5.44 4.79
CA LEU A 63 -11.26 -6.78 4.51
C LEU A 63 -12.58 -6.55 3.78
N LEU A 64 -12.60 -6.84 2.49
CA LEU A 64 -13.75 -6.58 1.63
C LEU A 64 -14.89 -7.55 1.94
N ALA A 65 -16.11 -7.04 1.84
CA ALA A 65 -17.32 -7.81 2.03
C ALA A 65 -17.33 -9.10 1.18
N ARG A 66 -17.91 -10.16 1.74
CA ARG A 66 -18.07 -11.47 1.09
C ARG A 66 -18.53 -11.37 -0.36
N ASP A 67 -19.59 -10.61 -0.63
CA ASP A 67 -20.18 -10.54 -1.96
C ASP A 67 -19.51 -9.52 -2.89
N TRP A 68 -18.34 -8.99 -2.54
CA TRP A 68 -17.61 -7.99 -3.34
C TRP A 68 -17.47 -8.41 -4.80
N ASN A 69 -17.10 -9.67 -5.05
CA ASN A 69 -16.84 -10.17 -6.40
C ASN A 69 -18.11 -10.57 -7.14
N ILE A 70 -19.01 -11.32 -6.50
CA ILE A 70 -20.27 -11.80 -7.08
C ILE A 70 -21.29 -10.68 -7.32
N ARG A 71 -21.20 -9.55 -6.60
CA ARG A 71 -22.06 -8.37 -6.81
C ARG A 71 -21.20 -7.13 -7.11
N PRO A 72 -20.71 -6.95 -8.35
CA PRO A 72 -19.82 -5.84 -8.72
C PRO A 72 -20.46 -4.45 -8.57
N ASP A 73 -21.79 -4.36 -8.64
CA ASP A 73 -22.52 -3.08 -8.51
C ASP A 73 -22.99 -2.79 -7.07
N ALA A 74 -22.85 -3.76 -6.15
CA ALA A 74 -23.26 -3.57 -4.76
C ALA A 74 -22.30 -2.65 -3.99
N ARG A 75 -22.85 -1.97 -2.98
CA ARG A 75 -22.11 -1.19 -1.99
C ARG A 75 -22.30 -1.79 -0.60
N PHE A 76 -21.29 -1.71 0.25
CA PHE A 76 -21.23 -2.41 1.54
C PHE A 76 -21.05 -1.43 2.72
N PRO A 77 -21.66 -1.69 3.89
CA PRO A 77 -21.38 -0.92 5.10
C PRO A 77 -19.93 -1.07 5.56
N LEU A 78 -19.48 -0.11 6.37
CA LEU A 78 -18.14 -0.10 6.96
C LEU A 78 -18.18 -0.51 8.43
N LEU A 79 -17.20 -1.30 8.86
CA LEU A 79 -16.93 -1.54 10.28
C LEU A 79 -15.46 -1.19 10.56
N TYR A 80 -15.24 -0.11 11.28
CA TYR A 80 -13.90 0.32 11.69
C TYR A 80 -13.45 -0.50 12.89
N MET A 81 -12.30 -1.15 12.80
CA MET A 81 -11.69 -1.91 13.89
C MET A 81 -10.42 -1.20 14.35
N LEU A 82 -10.50 -0.63 15.56
CA LEU A 82 -9.44 0.18 16.16
C LEU A 82 -8.57 -0.68 17.08
N ASP A 83 -7.26 -0.55 16.93
CA ASP A 83 -6.25 -1.34 17.63
C ASP A 83 -5.99 -0.79 19.06
N GLY A 84 -5.18 -1.53 19.81
CA GLY A 84 -4.79 -1.18 21.17
C GLY A 84 -3.62 -0.20 21.25
N LEU A 85 -3.21 0.08 22.49
CA LEU A 85 -2.17 1.07 22.81
C LEU A 85 -0.81 0.78 22.16
N ARG A 86 -0.53 -0.49 21.84
CA ARG A 86 0.73 -0.98 21.27
C ARG A 86 0.63 -1.33 19.77
N ALA A 87 -0.31 -0.71 19.05
CA ALA A 87 -0.45 -0.86 17.60
C ALA A 87 0.89 -0.68 16.87
N THR A 88 1.19 -1.56 15.92
CA THR A 88 2.44 -1.53 15.15
C THR A 88 2.23 -0.94 13.76
N ASP A 89 3.29 -0.40 13.17
CA ASP A 89 3.25 0.30 11.88
C ASP A 89 3.23 -0.68 10.67
N ASP A 90 3.21 -2.00 10.89
CA ASP A 90 3.29 -3.05 9.85
C ASP A 90 1.99 -3.84 9.62
N GLU A 91 1.25 -4.19 10.68
CA GLU A 91 0.00 -4.96 10.59
C GLU A 91 -0.92 -4.66 11.78
N SER A 92 -2.24 -4.71 11.57
CA SER A 92 -3.20 -4.58 12.68
C SER A 92 -3.18 -5.85 13.54
N GLY A 93 -3.18 -5.68 14.85
CA GLY A 93 -3.32 -6.77 15.80
C GLY A 93 -4.60 -7.59 15.58
N TRP A 94 -5.67 -7.00 15.02
CA TRP A 94 -6.89 -7.73 14.67
C TRP A 94 -6.67 -8.82 13.61
N THR A 95 -5.73 -8.63 12.68
CA THR A 95 -5.40 -9.64 11.67
C THR A 95 -4.25 -10.55 12.10
N LYS A 96 -3.36 -10.04 12.96
CA LYS A 96 -2.16 -10.74 13.43
C LYS A 96 -2.43 -11.69 14.61
N ASP A 97 -3.15 -11.20 15.60
CA ASP A 97 -3.32 -11.86 16.91
C ASP A 97 -4.77 -12.29 17.17
N ALA A 98 -5.73 -11.81 16.38
CA ALA A 98 -7.10 -12.30 16.31
C ALA A 98 -7.39 -12.90 14.92
N SER A 99 -8.55 -13.54 14.76
CA SER A 99 -8.93 -14.19 13.51
C SER A 99 -9.86 -13.31 12.67
N ALA A 100 -9.64 -11.99 12.63
CA ALA A 100 -10.56 -11.07 11.95
C ALA A 100 -10.69 -11.39 10.44
N VAL A 101 -9.60 -11.76 9.77
CA VAL A 101 -9.63 -12.15 8.34
C VAL A 101 -10.60 -13.31 8.10
N ASP A 102 -10.43 -14.41 8.85
CA ASP A 102 -11.26 -15.61 8.71
C ASP A 102 -12.69 -15.43 9.21
N PHE A 103 -12.88 -14.57 10.21
CA PHE A 103 -14.18 -14.28 10.77
C PHE A 103 -15.00 -13.42 9.80
N PHE A 104 -14.42 -12.40 9.17
CA PHE A 104 -15.16 -11.51 8.27
C PHE A 104 -15.27 -11.99 6.82
N ALA A 105 -14.57 -13.07 6.44
CA ALA A 105 -14.61 -13.63 5.10
C ALA A 105 -16.02 -14.01 4.58
N ASP A 106 -16.97 -14.31 5.48
CA ASP A 106 -18.36 -14.70 5.16
C ASP A 106 -19.42 -13.63 5.46
N LYS A 107 -18.99 -12.37 5.70
CA LYS A 107 -19.87 -11.26 6.10
C LYS A 107 -19.94 -10.19 5.03
N ASN A 108 -21.13 -9.62 4.83
CA ASN A 108 -21.35 -8.54 3.87
C ASN A 108 -21.04 -7.15 4.44
N VAL A 109 -19.86 -7.00 5.03
CA VAL A 109 -19.34 -5.74 5.58
C VAL A 109 -17.91 -5.55 5.11
N THR A 110 -17.52 -4.32 4.78
CA THR A 110 -16.11 -4.00 4.56
C THR A 110 -15.51 -3.55 5.88
N VAL A 111 -14.56 -4.31 6.40
CA VAL A 111 -13.85 -3.98 7.64
C VAL A 111 -12.71 -3.03 7.32
N VAL A 112 -12.57 -1.96 8.10
CA VAL A 112 -11.55 -0.93 7.96
C VAL A 112 -10.58 -1.03 9.14
N LEU A 113 -9.31 -1.29 8.85
CA LEU A 113 -8.25 -1.49 9.84
C LEU A 113 -7.16 -0.42 9.64
N PRO A 114 -7.21 0.71 10.38
CA PRO A 114 -6.13 1.67 10.37
C PRO A 114 -4.87 1.04 10.98
N ILE A 115 -3.73 1.18 10.28
CA ILE A 115 -2.45 0.58 10.70
C ILE A 115 -1.61 1.61 11.44
N GLY A 116 -0.90 1.18 12.49
CA GLY A 116 -0.08 2.05 13.34
C GLY A 116 -0.88 2.87 14.32
N GLY A 117 -0.32 4.02 14.72
CA GLY A 117 -0.96 4.93 15.67
C GLY A 117 -0.76 4.52 17.13
N GLN A 118 0.39 3.94 17.47
CA GLN A 118 0.77 3.62 18.85
C GLN A 118 0.48 4.80 19.80
N SER A 119 -0.19 4.51 20.91
CA SER A 119 -0.62 5.48 21.94
C SER A 119 -1.52 6.64 21.48
N SER A 120 -1.97 6.68 20.22
CA SER A 120 -2.66 7.84 19.66
C SER A 120 -4.03 8.14 20.25
N PHE A 121 -4.66 7.17 20.91
CA PHE A 121 -6.09 7.16 21.24
C PHE A 121 -7.02 7.42 20.05
N TYR A 122 -6.52 7.34 18.82
CA TYR A 122 -7.22 7.76 17.62
C TYR A 122 -7.85 9.16 17.73
N SER A 123 -7.20 10.08 18.46
CA SER A 123 -7.61 11.48 18.64
C SER A 123 -6.77 12.44 17.80
N ASP A 124 -7.23 13.69 17.73
CA ASP A 124 -6.43 14.82 17.24
C ASP A 124 -5.63 15.40 18.41
N TRP A 125 -4.31 15.41 18.27
CA TRP A 125 -3.39 15.83 19.33
C TRP A 125 -3.14 17.34 19.26
N ALA A 126 -3.04 17.96 20.44
CA ALA A 126 -2.70 19.37 20.56
C ALA A 126 -1.27 19.69 20.07
N GLN A 127 -0.34 18.75 20.20
CA GLN A 127 1.07 18.94 19.85
C GLN A 127 1.67 17.67 19.26
N THR A 128 2.64 17.84 18.34
CA THR A 128 3.52 16.75 17.90
C THR A 128 4.34 16.22 19.07
N ASN A 129 4.47 14.90 19.17
CA ASN A 129 5.25 14.24 20.21
C ASN A 129 5.90 12.98 19.67
N ASN A 130 7.10 12.66 20.15
CA ASN A 130 7.80 11.42 19.79
C ASN A 130 7.93 11.19 18.26
N GLY A 131 8.14 12.27 17.50
CA GLY A 131 8.24 12.24 16.03
C GLY A 131 6.92 11.95 15.29
N LYS A 132 5.78 11.97 15.98
CA LYS A 132 4.46 11.71 15.40
C LYS A 132 3.54 12.93 15.53
N ASN A 133 2.87 13.28 14.44
CA ASN A 133 1.76 14.25 14.42
C ASN A 133 0.46 13.45 14.25
N TYR A 134 -0.31 13.33 15.33
CA TYR A 134 -1.54 12.52 15.33
C TYR A 134 -2.77 13.40 15.15
N GLN A 135 -3.44 13.23 14.01
CA GLN A 135 -4.73 13.84 13.67
C GLN A 135 -5.72 12.76 13.23
N TRP A 136 -5.85 11.72 14.07
CA TRP A 136 -6.59 10.49 13.75
C TRP A 136 -8.09 10.69 13.73
N GLU A 137 -8.65 11.55 14.58
CA GLU A 137 -10.09 11.81 14.57
C GLU A 137 -10.48 12.49 13.25
N THR A 138 -9.72 13.49 12.82
CA THR A 138 -9.92 14.14 11.52
C THR A 138 -9.76 13.14 10.38
N PHE A 139 -8.68 12.34 10.38
CA PHE A 139 -8.45 11.34 9.34
C PHE A 139 -9.60 10.33 9.22
N LEU A 140 -10.00 9.71 10.34
CA LEU A 140 -11.00 8.65 10.36
C LEU A 140 -12.43 9.14 10.06
N THR A 141 -12.75 10.36 10.49
CA THR A 141 -14.14 10.87 10.43
C THR A 141 -14.39 11.82 9.26
N LYS A 142 -13.36 12.47 8.71
CA LYS A 142 -13.50 13.48 7.64
C LYS A 142 -12.79 13.09 6.34
N GLU A 143 -11.59 12.52 6.42
CA GLU A 143 -10.77 12.29 5.22
C GLU A 143 -10.99 10.91 4.59
N LEU A 144 -10.94 9.86 5.40
CA LEU A 144 -11.06 8.47 4.94
C LEU A 144 -12.47 8.12 4.42
N PRO A 145 -13.59 8.54 5.05
CA PRO A 145 -14.90 8.08 4.62
C PRO A 145 -15.27 8.48 3.18
N PRO A 146 -15.07 9.73 2.72
CA PRO A 146 -15.32 10.10 1.32
C PRO A 146 -14.53 9.26 0.31
N LEU A 147 -13.30 8.87 0.63
CA LEU A 147 -12.48 8.02 -0.23
C LEU A 147 -13.07 6.61 -0.34
N LEU A 148 -13.44 6.01 0.79
CA LEU A 148 -14.02 4.66 0.78
C LEU A 148 -15.40 4.64 0.12
N GLU A 149 -16.22 5.65 0.35
CA GLU A 149 -17.53 5.78 -0.29
C GLU A 149 -17.39 6.00 -1.80
N GLY A 150 -16.46 6.85 -2.23
CA GLY A 150 -16.27 7.19 -3.64
C GLY A 150 -15.57 6.10 -4.47
N GLN A 151 -14.62 5.38 -3.88
CA GLN A 151 -13.68 4.54 -4.63
C GLN A 151 -13.73 3.06 -4.24
N TRP A 152 -14.24 2.73 -3.05
CA TRP A 152 -14.22 1.37 -2.49
C TRP A 152 -15.61 0.81 -2.21
N ARG A 153 -16.62 1.26 -2.98
CA ARG A 153 -18.01 0.80 -2.91
C ARG A 153 -18.56 0.75 -1.48
N ALA A 154 -18.14 1.66 -0.62
CA ALA A 154 -18.66 1.75 0.73
C ALA A 154 -19.99 2.52 0.76
N THR A 155 -20.92 2.14 1.62
CA THR A 155 -22.09 2.96 1.97
C THR A 155 -21.74 3.94 3.10
N ASN A 156 -22.69 4.80 3.46
CA ASN A 156 -22.58 5.67 4.63
C ASN A 156 -23.03 5.01 5.95
N ALA A 157 -23.45 3.73 5.92
CA ALA A 157 -23.73 2.97 7.13
C ALA A 157 -22.39 2.48 7.71
N ARG A 158 -22.04 3.01 8.89
CA ARG A 158 -20.76 2.75 9.55
C ARG A 158 -20.96 2.24 10.97
N GLY A 159 -20.06 1.39 11.42
CA GLY A 159 -19.89 1.00 12.81
C GLY A 159 -18.43 1.15 13.21
N VAL A 160 -18.16 1.31 14.50
CA VAL A 160 -16.80 1.35 15.03
C VAL A 160 -16.69 0.40 16.21
N GLU A 161 -15.61 -0.35 16.27
CA GLU A 161 -15.28 -1.20 17.39
C GLU A 161 -13.80 -1.13 17.67
N GLY A 162 -13.40 -1.41 18.90
CA GLY A 162 -12.00 -1.42 19.24
C GLY A 162 -11.74 -1.99 20.62
N LEU A 163 -10.48 -2.30 20.87
CA LEU A 163 -10.03 -2.82 22.15
C LEU A 163 -9.14 -1.81 22.87
N SER A 164 -9.11 -1.85 24.21
CA SER A 164 -8.21 -1.00 25.01
C SER A 164 -8.35 0.49 24.61
N MET A 165 -7.25 1.13 24.20
CA MET A 165 -7.20 2.44 23.56
C MET A 165 -8.26 2.63 22.46
N GLY A 166 -8.35 1.70 21.51
CA GLY A 166 -9.34 1.71 20.44
C GLY A 166 -10.78 1.57 20.93
N GLY A 167 -11.01 0.87 22.05
CA GLY A 167 -12.33 0.77 22.68
C GLY A 167 -12.78 2.06 23.35
N THR A 168 -11.84 2.77 24.00
CA THR A 168 -12.06 4.15 24.47
C THR A 168 -12.37 5.08 23.30
N ALA A 169 -11.56 5.00 22.24
CA ALA A 169 -11.71 5.80 21.03
C ALA A 169 -13.04 5.58 20.32
N ALA A 170 -13.46 4.33 20.13
CA ALA A 170 -14.73 3.97 19.50
C ALA A 170 -15.91 4.72 20.17
N MET A 171 -15.91 4.80 21.49
CA MET A 171 -16.96 5.47 22.26
C MET A 171 -16.89 7.00 22.16
N PHE A 172 -15.73 7.61 22.38
CA PHE A 172 -15.66 9.07 22.30
C PHE A 172 -15.80 9.58 20.86
N LEU A 173 -15.28 8.87 19.84
CA LEU A 173 -15.41 9.27 18.44
C LEU A 173 -16.88 9.27 18.01
N ALA A 174 -17.65 8.25 18.43
CA ALA A 174 -19.09 8.21 18.21
C ALA A 174 -19.83 9.36 18.90
N GLY A 175 -19.45 9.71 20.13
CA GLY A 175 -20.05 10.83 20.88
C GLY A 175 -19.69 12.21 20.34
N ARG A 176 -18.45 12.39 19.86
CA ARG A 176 -17.95 13.65 19.30
C ARG A 176 -18.40 13.89 17.86
N ASN A 177 -18.72 12.82 17.13
CA ASN A 177 -19.19 12.90 15.75
C ASN A 177 -20.60 12.32 15.59
N PRO A 178 -21.65 13.00 16.10
CA PRO A 178 -23.03 12.54 15.96
C PRO A 178 -23.39 12.23 14.51
N GLY A 179 -23.95 11.04 14.27
CA GLY A 179 -24.35 10.56 12.95
C GLY A 179 -23.23 9.93 12.12
N TRP A 180 -21.98 9.90 12.61
CA TRP A 180 -20.88 9.21 11.93
C TRP A 180 -21.07 7.69 11.89
N VAL A 181 -21.48 7.10 13.02
CA VAL A 181 -21.69 5.64 13.17
C VAL A 181 -23.08 5.31 13.72
N LYS A 182 -23.57 4.13 13.35
CA LYS A 182 -24.80 3.52 13.88
C LYS A 182 -24.51 2.52 15.01
N TYR A 183 -23.27 2.06 15.12
CA TYR A 183 -22.82 1.05 16.07
C TYR A 183 -21.47 1.45 16.68
N ALA A 184 -21.32 1.27 17.98
CA ALA A 184 -20.06 1.48 18.69
C ALA A 184 -19.81 0.36 19.72
N ALA A 185 -18.64 -0.27 19.67
CA ALA A 185 -18.25 -1.30 20.63
C ALA A 185 -16.91 -1.00 21.31
N SER A 186 -16.85 -1.26 22.61
CA SER A 186 -15.64 -1.16 23.41
C SER A 186 -15.32 -2.50 24.06
N TYR A 187 -14.18 -3.07 23.69
CA TYR A 187 -13.65 -4.32 24.25
C TYR A 187 -12.53 -3.98 25.24
N SER A 188 -12.84 -4.08 26.52
CA SER A 188 -11.92 -3.72 27.59
C SER A 188 -11.35 -2.29 27.48
N GLY A 189 -12.15 -1.31 27.05
CA GLY A 189 -11.70 0.09 26.98
C GLY A 189 -11.76 0.81 28.34
N PHE A 190 -11.01 1.91 28.46
CA PHE A 190 -11.12 2.83 29.59
C PHE A 190 -12.25 3.83 29.32
N LEU A 191 -13.43 3.58 29.88
CA LEU A 191 -14.66 4.33 29.56
C LEU A 191 -14.93 5.52 30.50
N THR A 192 -13.91 5.92 31.26
CA THR A 192 -13.79 7.29 31.77
C THR A 192 -12.34 7.71 31.80
N THR A 193 -12.04 8.92 31.32
CA THR A 193 -10.68 9.46 31.25
C THR A 193 -10.42 10.54 32.30
N THR A 194 -11.47 11.16 32.86
CA THR A 194 -11.35 12.31 33.78
C THR A 194 -11.48 11.94 35.26
N THR A 195 -12.03 10.76 35.58
CA THR A 195 -12.22 10.33 36.97
C THR A 195 -10.88 10.31 37.72
N LEU A 196 -10.89 10.62 39.02
CA LEU A 196 -9.69 10.69 39.87
C LEU A 196 -8.77 9.48 39.66
N GLY A 197 -7.51 9.73 39.28
CA GLY A 197 -6.51 8.70 39.01
C GLY A 197 -6.43 8.22 37.55
N MET A 198 -7.49 8.40 36.76
CA MET A 198 -7.51 7.97 35.35
C MET A 198 -6.55 8.75 34.45
N PRO A 199 -6.43 10.09 34.55
CA PRO A 199 -5.42 10.80 33.77
C PRO A 199 -4.01 10.29 34.03
N GLN A 200 -3.67 10.03 35.30
CA GLN A 200 -2.36 9.51 35.69
C GLN A 200 -2.13 8.08 35.16
N ALA A 201 -3.16 7.23 35.15
CA ALA A 201 -3.09 5.89 34.59
C ALA A 201 -2.86 5.94 33.06
N ILE A 202 -3.57 6.81 32.34
CA ILE A 202 -3.40 7.00 30.89
C ILE A 202 -2.00 7.55 30.59
N MET A 203 -1.53 8.55 31.33
CA MET A 203 -0.17 9.08 31.22
C MET A 203 0.89 7.99 31.41
N PHE A 204 0.73 7.14 32.43
CA PHE A 204 1.64 6.01 32.68
C PHE A 204 1.61 5.01 31.53
N ALA A 205 0.41 4.65 31.06
CA ALA A 205 0.25 3.69 29.97
C ALA A 205 0.90 4.18 28.67
N MET A 206 0.72 5.46 28.31
CA MET A 206 1.34 6.05 27.12
C MET A 206 2.87 6.13 27.21
N ARG A 207 3.39 6.40 28.42
CA ARG A 207 4.84 6.39 28.67
C ARG A 207 5.43 4.99 28.53
N ASP A 208 4.73 3.96 29.01
CA ASP A 208 5.12 2.55 28.82
C ASP A 208 5.02 2.14 27.33
N ALA A 209 3.93 2.55 26.66
CA ALA A 209 3.65 2.23 25.27
C ALA A 209 4.33 3.21 24.30
N GLY A 210 5.66 3.22 24.32
CA GLY A 210 6.48 3.95 23.34
C GLY A 210 6.99 5.31 23.79
N GLY A 211 6.80 5.71 25.06
CA GLY A 211 7.35 6.94 25.61
C GLY A 211 6.57 8.21 25.25
N PHE A 212 5.28 8.09 24.97
CA PHE A 212 4.44 9.22 24.57
C PHE A 212 3.98 10.07 25.77
N ASP A 213 3.82 11.37 25.55
CA ASP A 213 3.35 12.32 26.55
C ASP A 213 1.86 12.67 26.34
N ALA A 214 1.02 12.31 27.30
CA ALA A 214 -0.41 12.64 27.25
C ALA A 214 -0.70 14.15 27.29
N ASN A 215 0.23 14.97 27.81
CA ASN A 215 0.09 16.42 27.76
C ASN A 215 0.13 16.96 26.33
N ALA A 216 0.87 16.29 25.43
CA ALA A 216 0.89 16.64 24.01
C ALA A 216 -0.41 16.22 23.31
N MET A 217 -1.11 15.21 23.84
CA MET A 217 -2.38 14.73 23.31
C MET A 217 -3.54 15.67 23.69
N TRP A 218 -3.84 15.80 24.99
CA TRP A 218 -5.02 16.52 25.50
C TRP A 218 -4.68 17.59 26.53
N GLY A 219 -3.43 18.06 26.57
CA GLY A 219 -3.00 19.02 27.59
C GLY A 219 -2.87 18.39 29.00
N PRO A 220 -2.54 19.20 30.02
CA PRO A 220 -2.41 18.73 31.38
C PRO A 220 -3.73 18.15 31.93
N PRO A 221 -3.70 17.19 32.87
CA PRO A 221 -4.92 16.69 33.51
C PRO A 221 -5.83 17.81 34.01
N GLY A 222 -7.09 17.82 33.55
CA GLY A 222 -8.07 18.87 33.84
C GLY A 222 -8.25 19.89 32.72
N ASP A 223 -7.41 19.86 31.69
CA ASP A 223 -7.67 20.58 30.44
C ASP A 223 -9.01 20.12 29.82
N PRO A 224 -9.82 21.04 29.24
CA PRO A 224 -11.09 20.70 28.61
C PRO A 224 -11.03 19.55 27.61
N GLU A 225 -9.89 19.34 26.93
CA GLU A 225 -9.73 18.25 25.97
C GLU A 225 -9.87 16.86 26.61
N TRP A 226 -9.51 16.69 27.89
CA TRP A 226 -9.74 15.41 28.59
C TRP A 226 -11.23 15.08 28.70
N ALA A 227 -12.06 16.06 29.07
CA ALA A 227 -13.51 15.88 29.14
C ALA A 227 -14.14 15.76 27.76
N ALA A 228 -13.60 16.46 26.76
CA ALA A 228 -14.04 16.37 25.38
C ALA A 228 -13.78 14.99 24.76
N HIS A 229 -12.88 14.19 25.34
CA HIS A 229 -12.56 12.81 24.94
C HIS A 229 -12.92 11.78 26.02
N ASP A 230 -13.75 12.13 26.99
CA ASP A 230 -14.23 11.22 28.03
C ASP A 230 -15.55 10.55 27.60
N PRO A 231 -15.59 9.22 27.35
CA PRO A 231 -16.84 8.52 27.05
C PRO A 231 -17.94 8.78 28.08
N TYR A 232 -17.58 8.85 29.37
CA TYR A 232 -18.53 9.11 30.46
C TYR A 232 -19.16 10.50 30.35
N ALA A 233 -18.39 11.52 29.99
CA ALA A 233 -18.89 12.87 29.80
C ALA A 233 -19.77 12.99 28.53
N LEU A 234 -19.46 12.19 27.51
CA LEU A 234 -20.16 12.17 26.21
C LEU A 234 -21.36 11.20 26.16
N ALA A 235 -21.70 10.55 27.27
CA ALA A 235 -22.71 9.48 27.30
C ALA A 235 -24.09 9.91 26.75
N ASP A 236 -24.48 11.18 26.89
CA ASP A 236 -25.73 11.71 26.33
C ASP A 236 -25.72 11.79 24.80
N LYS A 237 -24.54 12.01 24.20
CA LYS A 237 -24.34 12.11 22.75
C LYS A 237 -24.43 10.77 22.03
N LEU A 238 -24.36 9.67 22.77
CA LEU A 238 -24.47 8.31 22.22
C LEU A 238 -25.90 7.84 22.00
N LYS A 239 -26.90 8.67 22.30
CA LYS A 239 -28.31 8.38 22.01
C LYS A 239 -28.51 8.09 20.51
N GLY A 240 -29.10 6.93 20.22
CA GLY A 240 -29.35 6.47 18.85
C GLY A 240 -28.22 5.65 18.24
N VAL A 241 -27.08 5.50 18.94
CA VAL A 241 -26.02 4.56 18.57
C VAL A 241 -26.28 3.22 19.26
N SER A 242 -26.15 2.11 18.54
CA SER A 242 -26.22 0.77 19.13
C SER A 242 -24.90 0.47 19.85
N LEU A 243 -24.93 0.38 21.18
CA LEU A 243 -23.73 0.25 22.02
C LEU A 243 -23.48 -1.18 22.50
N TYR A 244 -22.22 -1.61 22.45
CA TYR A 244 -21.71 -2.84 23.09
C TYR A 244 -20.52 -2.51 23.99
N VAL A 245 -20.54 -3.00 25.23
CA VAL A 245 -19.44 -2.83 26.19
C VAL A 245 -19.05 -4.17 26.78
N SER A 246 -17.78 -4.55 26.68
CA SER A 246 -17.26 -5.71 27.39
C SER A 246 -16.03 -5.40 28.22
N ALA A 247 -15.89 -6.15 29.31
CA ALA A 247 -14.70 -6.17 30.14
C ALA A 247 -14.65 -7.50 30.91
N GLY A 248 -13.47 -8.09 31.02
CA GLY A 248 -13.14 -9.16 31.95
C GLY A 248 -13.09 -8.68 33.40
N SER A 249 -12.51 -9.51 34.26
CA SER A 249 -12.34 -9.24 35.69
C SER A 249 -10.87 -8.98 36.07
N GLY A 250 -9.93 -9.29 35.18
CA GLY A 250 -8.50 -9.30 35.46
C GLY A 250 -8.02 -10.56 36.20
N THR A 251 -8.90 -11.51 36.51
CA THR A 251 -8.48 -12.83 37.03
C THR A 251 -8.13 -13.78 35.88
N THR A 252 -7.27 -14.76 36.14
CA THR A 252 -6.90 -15.79 35.15
C THR A 252 -8.14 -16.48 34.60
N GLY A 253 -8.34 -16.41 33.29
CA GLY A 253 -9.37 -17.18 32.58
C GLY A 253 -8.80 -18.30 31.72
N ALA A 254 -9.63 -18.86 30.85
CA ALA A 254 -9.31 -20.05 30.05
C ALA A 254 -8.19 -19.85 29.02
N TYR A 255 -7.91 -18.59 28.62
CA TYR A 255 -6.86 -18.27 27.65
C TYR A 255 -5.58 -17.73 28.30
N ASP A 256 -5.52 -17.69 29.64
CA ASP A 256 -4.37 -17.20 30.38
C ASP A 256 -3.42 -18.34 30.78
N LYS A 257 -2.14 -18.01 30.89
CA LYS A 257 -1.18 -18.88 31.57
C LYS A 257 -1.22 -18.57 33.07
N PRO A 258 -1.67 -19.50 33.93
CA PRO A 258 -1.69 -19.27 35.37
C PRO A 258 -0.27 -19.10 35.93
N SER A 259 -0.13 -18.23 36.93
CA SER A 259 1.07 -18.12 37.73
C SER A 259 1.32 -19.46 38.46
N PRO A 260 2.56 -19.98 38.46
CA PRO A 260 2.87 -21.25 39.10
C PRO A 260 2.67 -21.21 40.62
N ASP A 261 2.77 -20.03 41.24
CA ASP A 261 2.86 -19.89 42.70
C ASP A 261 1.61 -19.27 43.35
N ILE A 262 0.72 -18.62 42.58
CA ILE A 262 -0.45 -17.92 43.12
C ILE A 262 -1.71 -18.23 42.31
N PRO A 263 -2.72 -18.91 42.91
CA PRO A 263 -4.00 -19.18 42.26
C PRO A 263 -4.70 -17.90 41.77
N GLU A 264 -5.43 -17.99 40.66
CA GLU A 264 -6.19 -16.89 40.02
C GLU A 264 -5.36 -15.71 39.47
N ILE A 265 -4.03 -15.77 39.60
CA ILE A 265 -3.11 -14.81 39.02
C ILE A 265 -2.53 -15.33 37.71
N SER A 266 -2.46 -14.47 36.70
CA SER A 266 -1.88 -14.77 35.39
C SER A 266 -0.42 -14.34 35.39
N THR A 267 0.42 -14.96 34.56
CA THR A 267 1.79 -14.46 34.35
C THR A 267 1.81 -13.07 33.67
N ASN A 268 0.68 -12.60 33.13
CA ASN A 268 0.50 -11.26 32.56
C ASN A 268 -0.01 -10.25 33.60
N TYR A 269 0.82 -9.91 34.60
CA TYR A 269 0.46 -9.00 35.68
C TYR A 269 -0.01 -7.62 35.22
N ALA A 270 0.62 -7.06 34.18
CA ALA A 270 0.22 -5.76 33.62
C ALA A 270 -1.18 -5.81 32.98
N GLY A 271 -1.47 -6.87 32.21
CA GLY A 271 -2.78 -7.08 31.62
C GLY A 271 -3.88 -7.30 32.65
N MET A 272 -3.59 -7.95 33.79
CA MET A 272 -4.55 -8.04 34.89
C MET A 272 -4.93 -6.66 35.45
N GLY A 273 -3.93 -5.84 35.77
CA GLY A 273 -4.15 -4.51 36.34
C GLY A 273 -4.94 -3.58 35.41
N LEU A 274 -4.59 -3.57 34.11
CA LEU A 274 -5.34 -2.82 33.11
C LEU A 274 -6.78 -3.32 32.96
N GLU A 275 -7.01 -4.64 33.02
CA GLU A 275 -8.36 -5.19 32.91
C GLU A 275 -9.25 -4.82 34.09
N VAL A 276 -8.70 -4.80 35.32
CA VAL A 276 -9.44 -4.33 36.50
C VAL A 276 -9.85 -2.86 36.35
N LEU A 277 -8.94 -2.01 35.85
CA LEU A 277 -9.25 -0.59 35.59
C LEU A 277 -10.29 -0.43 34.48
N SER A 278 -10.13 -1.14 33.37
CA SER A 278 -11.11 -1.20 32.28
C SER A 278 -12.50 -1.61 32.81
N ARG A 279 -12.57 -2.63 33.66
CA ARG A 279 -13.81 -3.12 34.23
C ARG A 279 -14.51 -2.08 35.10
N LEU A 280 -13.76 -1.43 35.99
CA LEU A 280 -14.28 -0.38 36.86
C LEU A 280 -14.86 0.78 36.05
N THR A 281 -14.10 1.27 35.07
CA THR A 281 -14.53 2.39 34.22
C THR A 281 -15.73 2.03 33.34
N SER A 282 -15.76 0.80 32.81
CA SER A 282 -16.89 0.28 32.04
C SER A 282 -18.18 0.20 32.86
N GLN A 283 -18.11 -0.21 34.12
CA GLN A 283 -19.27 -0.27 35.01
C GLN A 283 -19.81 1.13 35.33
N ASN A 284 -18.93 2.09 35.59
CA ASN A 284 -19.33 3.48 35.82
C ASN A 284 -20.04 4.07 34.58
N PHE A 285 -19.46 3.86 33.40
CA PHE A 285 -20.03 4.31 32.13
C PHE A 285 -21.40 3.69 31.85
N VAL A 286 -21.55 2.38 32.00
CA VAL A 286 -22.85 1.71 31.85
C VAL A 286 -23.87 2.23 32.87
N GLY A 287 -23.45 2.46 34.11
CA GLY A 287 -24.29 3.11 35.12
C GLY A 287 -24.83 4.47 34.66
N LYS A 288 -23.97 5.29 34.04
CA LYS A 288 -24.35 6.58 33.48
C LYS A 288 -25.29 6.46 32.28
N LEU A 289 -25.04 5.53 31.35
CA LEU A 289 -25.93 5.25 30.23
C LEU A 289 -27.32 4.85 30.70
N ASN A 290 -27.41 3.97 31.69
CA ASN A 290 -28.68 3.55 32.29
C ASN A 290 -29.44 4.73 32.93
N GLN A 291 -28.75 5.63 33.64
CA GLN A 291 -29.37 6.85 34.19
C GLN A 291 -29.92 7.78 33.09
N LEU A 292 -29.28 7.79 31.92
CA LEU A 292 -29.69 8.59 30.76
C LEU A 292 -30.68 7.86 29.84
N ALA A 293 -31.08 6.62 30.19
CA ALA A 293 -31.89 5.73 29.36
C ALA A 293 -31.32 5.50 27.95
N VAL A 294 -29.99 5.40 27.84
CA VAL A 294 -29.29 5.02 26.61
C VAL A 294 -29.08 3.50 26.61
N PRO A 295 -29.71 2.74 25.69
CA PRO A 295 -29.56 1.28 25.66
C PRO A 295 -28.12 0.85 25.37
N VAL A 296 -27.65 -0.16 26.09
CA VAL A 296 -26.32 -0.75 25.90
C VAL A 296 -26.36 -2.25 26.17
N GLN A 297 -25.74 -3.04 25.28
CA GLN A 297 -25.49 -4.45 25.52
C GLN A 297 -24.16 -4.57 26.27
N VAL A 298 -24.14 -5.39 27.32
CA VAL A 298 -22.99 -5.49 28.21
C VAL A 298 -22.58 -6.95 28.36
N ASN A 299 -21.29 -7.22 28.16
CA ASN A 299 -20.70 -8.53 28.46
C ASN A 299 -19.59 -8.42 29.49
N TYR A 300 -19.91 -8.86 30.70
CA TYR A 300 -19.07 -8.77 31.86
C TYR A 300 -18.61 -10.15 32.28
N ARG A 301 -17.49 -10.61 31.71
CA ARG A 301 -16.97 -11.95 32.00
C ARG A 301 -16.53 -12.08 33.46
N ALA A 302 -16.70 -13.28 34.00
CA ALA A 302 -16.28 -13.63 35.36
C ALA A 302 -14.75 -13.77 35.49
N SER A 303 -14.06 -14.08 34.39
CA SER A 303 -12.62 -14.23 34.29
C SER A 303 -12.09 -13.68 32.96
N GLY A 304 -10.77 -13.54 32.86
CA GLY A 304 -10.05 -13.12 31.67
C GLY A 304 -9.29 -11.82 31.86
N THR A 305 -8.19 -11.72 31.13
CA THR A 305 -7.24 -10.60 31.17
C THR A 305 -7.27 -9.78 29.88
N HIS A 306 -6.49 -8.71 29.86
CA HIS A 306 -6.33 -7.79 28.73
C HIS A 306 -5.48 -8.43 27.59
N SER A 307 -6.06 -9.38 26.84
CA SER A 307 -5.35 -10.11 25.78
C SER A 307 -6.23 -10.52 24.59
N TRP A 308 -5.58 -10.83 23.46
CA TRP A 308 -6.20 -11.07 22.16
C TRP A 308 -7.26 -12.18 22.07
N PRO A 309 -7.07 -13.38 22.64
CA PRO A 309 -8.09 -14.44 22.53
C PRO A 309 -9.44 -14.01 23.11
N TYR A 310 -9.40 -13.20 24.16
CA TYR A 310 -10.57 -12.63 24.77
C TYR A 310 -11.24 -11.56 23.91
N TRP A 311 -10.48 -10.74 23.18
CA TRP A 311 -11.02 -9.73 22.27
C TRP A 311 -11.57 -10.34 20.97
N ASP A 312 -10.93 -11.39 20.43
CA ASP A 312 -11.46 -12.19 19.32
C ASP A 312 -12.82 -12.80 19.69
N PHE A 313 -12.96 -13.29 20.92
CA PHE A 313 -14.24 -13.76 21.42
C PHE A 313 -15.31 -12.66 21.45
N GLU A 314 -15.00 -11.47 21.96
CA GLU A 314 -15.97 -10.37 22.06
C GLU A 314 -16.39 -9.82 20.69
N MET A 315 -15.47 -9.73 19.72
CA MET A 315 -15.77 -9.44 18.31
C MET A 315 -16.85 -10.39 17.75
N ARG A 316 -16.78 -11.69 18.12
CA ARG A 316 -17.78 -12.68 17.67
C ARG A 316 -19.12 -12.51 18.39
N GLN A 317 -19.10 -12.20 19.68
CA GLN A 317 -20.32 -12.01 20.49
C GLN A 317 -21.09 -10.77 20.06
N SER A 318 -20.39 -9.71 19.69
CA SER A 318 -20.96 -8.41 19.37
C SER A 318 -21.49 -8.36 17.92
N TRP A 319 -20.97 -9.21 17.03
CA TRP A 319 -21.30 -9.21 15.60
C TRP A 319 -22.80 -9.23 15.28
N PRO A 320 -23.67 -10.06 15.90
CA PRO A 320 -25.11 -10.03 15.59
C PRO A 320 -25.74 -8.65 15.80
N GLN A 321 -25.29 -7.90 16.82
CA GLN A 321 -25.74 -6.54 17.08
C GLN A 321 -25.17 -5.56 16.05
N ALA A 322 -23.88 -5.67 15.71
CA ALA A 322 -23.25 -4.86 14.68
C ALA A 322 -23.94 -5.06 13.31
N ALA A 323 -24.18 -6.31 12.92
CA ALA A 323 -24.87 -6.69 11.69
C ALA A 323 -26.27 -6.07 11.61
N ALA A 324 -27.05 -6.15 12.68
CA ALA A 324 -28.38 -5.54 12.75
C ALA A 324 -28.32 -4.01 12.60
N ALA A 325 -27.36 -3.33 13.26
CA ALA A 325 -27.20 -1.88 13.16
C ALA A 325 -26.72 -1.42 11.77
N LEU A 326 -25.93 -2.25 11.08
CA LEU A 326 -25.41 -2.01 9.74
C LEU A 326 -26.36 -2.45 8.62
N GLY A 327 -27.42 -3.18 8.95
CA GLY A 327 -28.40 -3.66 7.98
C GLY A 327 -27.90 -4.83 7.12
N VAL A 328 -27.11 -5.73 7.71
CA VAL A 328 -26.57 -6.92 7.04
C VAL A 328 -26.95 -8.19 7.79
N GLU A 329 -26.87 -9.32 7.09
CA GLU A 329 -27.14 -10.64 7.69
C GLU A 329 -26.05 -11.00 8.71
N ALA A 330 -26.46 -11.41 9.91
CA ALA A 330 -25.53 -11.84 10.95
C ALA A 330 -24.97 -13.25 10.70
N ALA A 331 -25.79 -14.15 10.14
CA ALA A 331 -25.40 -15.52 9.84
C ALA A 331 -24.57 -15.59 8.55
N ALA A 332 -23.63 -16.53 8.51
CA ALA A 332 -22.97 -16.90 7.27
C ALA A 332 -23.98 -17.50 6.29
N THR A 333 -23.80 -17.24 4.99
CA THR A 333 -24.60 -17.89 3.95
C THR A 333 -24.09 -19.30 3.72
N ASP A 334 -24.98 -20.29 3.75
CA ASP A 334 -24.65 -21.66 3.37
C ASP A 334 -24.28 -21.71 1.88
N CYS A 335 -23.14 -22.31 1.59
CA CYS A 335 -22.69 -22.58 0.23
C CYS A 335 -22.16 -24.02 0.14
N LYS A 336 -22.12 -24.53 -1.09
CA LYS A 336 -21.49 -25.81 -1.43
C LYS A 336 -20.74 -25.65 -2.73
N ALA A 337 -19.56 -26.25 -2.81
CA ALA A 337 -18.85 -26.39 -4.07
C ALA A 337 -19.44 -27.55 -4.87
N GLY A 338 -19.48 -27.43 -6.20
CA GLY A 338 -19.90 -28.48 -7.10
C GLY A 338 -18.84 -28.84 -8.14
N GLY A 339 -19.04 -29.98 -8.80
CA GLY A 339 -18.30 -30.37 -10.01
C GLY A 339 -16.77 -30.29 -9.87
N ALA A 340 -16.13 -29.68 -10.87
CA ALA A 340 -14.67 -29.56 -10.91
C ALA A 340 -14.11 -28.62 -9.82
N ILE A 341 -14.89 -27.61 -9.42
CA ILE A 341 -14.50 -26.68 -8.34
C ILE A 341 -14.41 -27.43 -7.01
N ASP A 342 -15.39 -28.29 -6.70
CA ASP A 342 -15.37 -29.15 -5.50
C ASP A 342 -14.15 -30.08 -5.47
N GLY A 343 -13.80 -30.68 -6.61
CA GLY A 343 -12.59 -31.51 -6.70
C GLY A 343 -11.30 -30.74 -6.33
N VAL A 344 -11.17 -29.49 -6.80
CA VAL A 344 -10.04 -28.62 -6.42
C VAL A 344 -10.12 -28.22 -4.94
N ALA A 345 -11.31 -27.88 -4.44
CA ALA A 345 -11.50 -27.49 -3.05
C ALA A 345 -11.11 -28.61 -2.08
N GLN A 346 -11.52 -29.85 -2.37
CA GLN A 346 -11.17 -31.03 -1.57
C GLN A 346 -9.68 -31.36 -1.61
N ALA A 347 -9.02 -31.13 -2.74
CA ALA A 347 -7.58 -31.33 -2.88
C ALA A 347 -6.73 -30.25 -2.18
N ASN A 348 -7.33 -29.12 -1.80
CA ASN A 348 -6.63 -27.94 -1.27
C ASN A 348 -7.24 -27.46 0.05
N ALA A 349 -6.91 -28.16 1.15
CA ALA A 349 -7.45 -27.84 2.48
C ALA A 349 -7.22 -26.39 2.93
N TRP A 350 -6.17 -25.73 2.42
CA TRP A 350 -5.86 -24.33 2.71
C TRP A 350 -6.89 -23.34 2.14
N LEU A 351 -7.72 -23.71 1.16
CA LEU A 351 -8.82 -22.87 0.67
C LEU A 351 -9.87 -22.64 1.76
N GLY A 352 -10.06 -23.61 2.66
CA GLY A 352 -11.09 -23.57 3.69
C GLY A 352 -12.51 -23.69 3.12
N ALA A 353 -13.49 -23.24 3.91
CA ALA A 353 -14.90 -23.28 3.50
C ALA A 353 -15.17 -22.31 2.35
N CYS A 354 -16.12 -22.66 1.47
CA CYS A 354 -16.67 -21.69 0.52
C CYS A 354 -17.32 -20.53 1.29
N VAL A 355 -17.38 -19.35 0.66
CA VAL A 355 -18.08 -18.18 1.20
C VAL A 355 -19.12 -17.64 0.23
N THR A 356 -19.14 -18.11 -1.03
CA THR A 356 -20.20 -17.79 -2.00
C THR A 356 -20.73 -19.07 -2.67
N PRO A 357 -21.94 -19.02 -3.28
CA PRO A 357 -22.25 -19.95 -4.36
C PRO A 357 -21.30 -19.76 -5.55
N GLU A 358 -21.32 -20.69 -6.49
CA GLU A 358 -20.69 -20.51 -7.81
C GLU A 358 -21.35 -19.34 -8.56
N TYR A 359 -20.55 -18.50 -9.22
CA TYR A 359 -21.03 -17.35 -9.97
C TYR A 359 -20.29 -17.16 -11.30
N GLN A 360 -20.95 -16.51 -12.25
CA GLN A 360 -20.41 -16.30 -13.58
C GLN A 360 -19.33 -15.21 -13.58
N VAL A 361 -18.25 -15.48 -14.30
CA VAL A 361 -17.17 -14.53 -14.59
C VAL A 361 -16.92 -14.52 -16.09
N ASN A 362 -16.17 -13.55 -16.58
CA ASN A 362 -15.82 -13.54 -18.00
C ASN A 362 -15.05 -14.82 -18.38
N GLY A 363 -15.57 -15.57 -19.34
CA GLY A 363 -14.97 -16.82 -19.83
C GLY A 363 -15.21 -18.07 -18.97
N GLY A 364 -15.91 -17.99 -17.84
CA GLY A 364 -16.10 -19.17 -16.99
C GLY A 364 -16.95 -18.94 -15.74
N THR A 365 -16.73 -19.79 -14.73
CA THR A 365 -17.39 -19.74 -13.43
C THR A 365 -16.34 -19.63 -12.33
N ALA A 366 -16.67 -18.94 -11.25
CA ALA A 366 -15.80 -18.83 -10.08
C ALA A 366 -16.58 -19.12 -8.80
N GLN A 367 -15.85 -19.48 -7.75
CA GLN A 367 -16.39 -19.57 -6.40
C GLN A 367 -15.36 -19.08 -5.39
N ASP A 368 -15.81 -18.26 -4.44
CA ASP A 368 -14.97 -17.71 -3.39
C ASP A 368 -14.94 -18.66 -2.19
N PHE A 369 -13.74 -18.81 -1.61
CA PHE A 369 -13.44 -19.59 -0.42
C PHE A 369 -12.67 -18.70 0.57
N LYS A 370 -12.62 -19.07 1.85
CA LYS A 370 -11.92 -18.26 2.87
C LYS A 370 -10.48 -17.90 2.47
N GLY A 371 -9.73 -18.88 1.94
CA GLY A 371 -8.34 -18.75 1.56
C GLY A 371 -8.06 -18.28 0.12
N GLY A 372 -9.08 -18.15 -0.73
CA GLY A 372 -8.88 -17.74 -2.13
C GLY A 372 -10.11 -17.93 -3.01
N ARG A 373 -9.90 -18.07 -4.32
CA ARG A 373 -10.97 -18.25 -5.30
C ARG A 373 -10.61 -19.37 -6.27
N VAL A 374 -11.58 -20.21 -6.61
CA VAL A 374 -11.41 -21.24 -7.64
C VAL A 374 -12.14 -20.79 -8.89
N PHE A 375 -11.48 -20.88 -10.04
CA PHE A 375 -12.03 -20.57 -11.35
C PHE A 375 -12.14 -21.83 -12.18
N TRP A 376 -13.17 -21.94 -13.00
CA TRP A 376 -13.36 -23.06 -13.91
C TRP A 376 -13.89 -22.61 -15.27
N SER A 377 -13.36 -23.24 -16.33
CA SER A 377 -13.97 -23.26 -17.66
C SER A 377 -13.73 -24.61 -18.33
N ALA A 378 -14.49 -24.92 -19.38
CA ALA A 378 -14.23 -26.11 -20.18
C ALA A 378 -12.84 -26.09 -20.86
N SER A 379 -12.31 -24.91 -21.18
CA SER A 379 -11.02 -24.76 -21.86
C SER A 379 -9.81 -24.83 -20.93
N THR A 380 -9.94 -24.37 -19.68
CA THR A 380 -8.80 -24.27 -18.75
C THR A 380 -8.83 -25.34 -17.66
N GLY A 381 -9.99 -25.92 -17.35
CA GLY A 381 -10.17 -26.70 -16.13
C GLY A 381 -10.36 -25.81 -14.90
N ALA A 382 -10.41 -26.44 -13.72
CA ALA A 382 -10.59 -25.75 -12.44
C ALA A 382 -9.23 -25.46 -11.78
N HIS A 383 -8.97 -24.21 -11.39
CA HIS A 383 -7.72 -23.79 -10.77
C HIS A 383 -7.94 -22.81 -9.62
N PRO A 384 -7.27 -23.00 -8.46
CA PRO A 384 -7.32 -22.06 -7.36
C PRO A 384 -6.35 -20.90 -7.58
N VAL A 385 -6.74 -19.70 -7.15
CA VAL A 385 -5.92 -18.48 -7.16
C VAL A 385 -6.04 -17.83 -5.78
N ALA A 386 -4.92 -17.51 -5.15
CA ALA A 386 -4.89 -17.08 -3.75
C ALA A 386 -3.68 -16.20 -3.40
N GLY A 387 -3.67 -15.69 -2.16
CA GLY A 387 -2.57 -14.89 -1.62
C GLY A 387 -2.26 -13.67 -2.48
N MET A 388 -0.99 -13.25 -2.48
CA MET A 388 -0.53 -12.08 -3.23
C MET A 388 -0.72 -12.24 -4.74
N ILE A 389 -0.61 -13.47 -5.27
CA ILE A 389 -0.91 -13.78 -6.68
C ILE A 389 -2.38 -13.48 -6.98
N GLY A 390 -3.29 -13.95 -6.14
CA GLY A 390 -4.72 -13.67 -6.25
C GLY A 390 -5.07 -12.21 -6.07
N GLY A 391 -4.36 -11.49 -5.20
CA GLY A 391 -4.48 -10.05 -5.08
C GLY A 391 -4.07 -9.32 -6.36
N ALA A 392 -2.89 -9.64 -6.91
CA ALA A 392 -2.45 -9.06 -8.18
C ALA A 392 -3.40 -9.40 -9.34
N TYR A 393 -3.89 -10.64 -9.40
CA TYR A 393 -4.87 -11.06 -10.39
C TYR A 393 -6.19 -10.27 -10.25
N GLN A 394 -6.69 -10.11 -9.03
CA GLN A 394 -7.89 -9.30 -8.73
C GLN A 394 -7.72 -7.84 -9.19
N ALA A 395 -6.53 -7.26 -9.02
CA ALA A 395 -6.22 -5.90 -9.46
C ALA A 395 -6.25 -5.72 -10.99
N THR A 396 -6.10 -6.80 -11.77
CA THR A 396 -6.11 -6.73 -13.25
C THR A 396 -7.49 -6.53 -13.85
N GLY A 397 -8.57 -6.69 -13.07
CA GLY A 397 -9.94 -6.59 -13.57
C GLY A 397 -10.30 -7.66 -14.62
N GLY A 398 -9.59 -8.79 -14.64
CA GLY A 398 -9.84 -9.90 -15.56
C GLY A 398 -9.11 -9.82 -16.91
N THR A 399 -8.23 -8.83 -17.11
CA THR A 399 -7.46 -8.68 -18.37
C THR A 399 -6.51 -9.85 -18.65
N LEU A 400 -6.11 -10.60 -17.62
CA LEU A 400 -5.31 -11.81 -17.74
C LEU A 400 -6.07 -13.03 -18.31
N GLY A 401 -7.40 -12.98 -18.38
CA GLY A 401 -8.22 -14.17 -18.62
C GLY A 401 -8.16 -15.15 -17.44
N LEU A 402 -8.67 -16.36 -17.64
CA LEU A 402 -8.74 -17.38 -16.58
C LEU A 402 -7.37 -18.00 -16.28
N PRO A 403 -7.15 -18.50 -15.04
CA PRO A 403 -5.97 -19.30 -14.72
C PRO A 403 -5.94 -20.58 -15.57
N THR A 404 -4.75 -20.96 -16.03
CA THR A 404 -4.51 -22.16 -16.85
C THR A 404 -3.79 -23.27 -16.09
N ASP A 405 -3.24 -22.96 -14.93
CA ASP A 405 -2.60 -23.88 -13.99
C ASP A 405 -2.84 -23.40 -12.56
N GLY A 406 -2.52 -24.24 -11.57
CA GLY A 406 -2.47 -23.86 -10.16
C GLY A 406 -1.25 -22.98 -9.82
N ASP A 407 -1.20 -22.55 -8.57
CA ASP A 407 -0.05 -21.85 -8.01
C ASP A 407 1.16 -22.83 -7.87
N GLN A 408 2.26 -22.54 -8.57
CA GLN A 408 3.47 -23.36 -8.61
C GLN A 408 4.65 -22.71 -7.88
N PRO A 409 5.45 -23.46 -7.10
CA PRO A 409 6.71 -22.95 -6.58
C PRO A 409 7.70 -22.71 -7.72
N LEU A 410 8.51 -21.66 -7.60
CA LEU A 410 9.60 -21.41 -8.53
C LEU A 410 10.77 -22.38 -8.27
N PRO A 411 11.48 -22.86 -9.30
CA PRO A 411 12.53 -23.88 -9.16
C PRO A 411 13.68 -23.51 -8.20
N ASP A 412 13.98 -22.21 -8.06
CA ASP A 412 15.01 -21.68 -7.15
C ASP A 412 14.55 -21.55 -5.69
N GLY A 413 13.27 -21.84 -5.41
CA GLY A 413 12.66 -21.73 -4.09
C GLY A 413 12.43 -20.29 -3.59
N ARG A 414 12.67 -19.26 -4.41
CA ARG A 414 12.54 -17.85 -3.99
C ARG A 414 11.11 -17.34 -3.97
N GLY A 415 10.19 -18.04 -4.63
CA GLY A 415 8.83 -17.55 -4.79
C GLY A 415 7.89 -18.53 -5.45
N ARG A 416 6.82 -17.98 -6.02
CA ARG A 416 5.73 -18.72 -6.65
C ARG A 416 5.29 -18.02 -7.92
N PHE A 417 4.71 -18.75 -8.86
CA PHE A 417 4.07 -18.16 -10.03
C PHE A 417 2.79 -18.88 -10.41
N GLN A 418 1.94 -18.20 -11.15
CA GLN A 418 0.75 -18.80 -11.73
C GLN A 418 0.54 -18.25 -13.15
N ALA A 419 0.19 -19.17 -14.06
CA ALA A 419 -0.10 -18.86 -15.45
C ALA A 419 -1.59 -18.63 -15.68
N PHE A 420 -1.89 -17.68 -16.55
CA PHE A 420 -3.22 -17.29 -17.01
C PHE A 420 -3.21 -17.26 -18.54
N GLN A 421 -4.40 -17.21 -19.15
CA GLN A 421 -4.54 -17.23 -20.61
C GLN A 421 -3.72 -16.16 -21.33
N ASN A 422 -3.60 -14.96 -20.75
CA ASN A 422 -2.96 -13.80 -21.39
C ASN A 422 -1.71 -13.30 -20.63
N GLY A 423 -1.13 -14.11 -19.75
CA GLY A 423 0.08 -13.73 -19.01
C GLY A 423 0.30 -14.57 -17.76
N SER A 424 1.26 -14.15 -16.94
CA SER A 424 1.60 -14.84 -15.70
C SER A 424 1.78 -13.84 -14.57
N VAL A 425 1.54 -14.28 -13.34
CA VAL A 425 1.86 -13.52 -12.13
C VAL A 425 2.97 -14.24 -11.39
N TYR A 426 4.07 -13.52 -11.12
CA TYR A 426 5.22 -14.01 -10.35
C TYR A 426 5.26 -13.29 -9.02
N TRP A 427 5.49 -14.02 -7.94
CA TRP A 427 5.60 -13.46 -6.61
C TRP A 427 6.88 -13.91 -5.92
N THR A 428 7.61 -12.96 -5.32
CA THR A 428 8.65 -13.23 -4.31
C THR A 428 8.44 -12.32 -3.10
N PRO A 429 8.99 -12.65 -1.92
CA PRO A 429 8.95 -11.75 -0.76
C PRO A 429 9.61 -10.39 -1.02
N GLN A 430 10.60 -10.32 -1.92
CA GLN A 430 11.35 -9.10 -2.22
C GLN A 430 10.65 -8.21 -3.26
N THR A 431 10.03 -8.83 -4.28
CA THR A 431 9.45 -8.09 -5.41
C THR A 431 7.93 -7.92 -5.29
N GLY A 432 7.26 -8.68 -4.42
CA GLY A 432 5.80 -8.74 -4.40
C GLY A 432 5.25 -9.48 -5.64
N ALA A 433 3.94 -9.42 -5.85
CA ALA A 433 3.28 -10.08 -6.98
C ALA A 433 3.28 -9.16 -8.19
N GLN A 434 3.90 -9.62 -9.28
CA GLN A 434 4.15 -8.87 -10.49
C GLN A 434 3.55 -9.59 -11.70
N LEU A 435 2.74 -8.87 -12.44
CA LEU A 435 2.16 -9.31 -13.70
C LEU A 435 3.19 -9.18 -14.82
N VAL A 436 3.37 -10.21 -15.63
CA VAL A 436 4.14 -10.17 -16.88
C VAL A 436 3.26 -10.74 -18.00
N ARG A 437 3.16 -10.04 -19.14
CA ARG A 437 2.22 -10.39 -20.22
C ARG A 437 2.73 -10.03 -21.61
N GLY A 438 2.00 -10.46 -22.63
CA GLY A 438 2.20 -10.02 -24.02
C GLY A 438 3.62 -10.27 -24.54
N ALA A 439 4.11 -9.33 -25.35
CA ALA A 439 5.44 -9.41 -25.97
C ALA A 439 6.59 -9.39 -24.95
N ILE A 440 6.43 -8.67 -23.83
CA ILE A 440 7.44 -8.67 -22.75
C ILE A 440 7.57 -10.06 -22.13
N LEU A 441 6.46 -10.76 -21.86
CA LEU A 441 6.49 -12.13 -21.37
C LEU A 441 7.15 -13.08 -22.38
N GLN A 442 6.85 -12.92 -23.67
CA GLN A 442 7.44 -13.75 -24.73
C GLN A 442 8.96 -13.56 -24.81
N GLU A 443 9.42 -12.30 -24.78
CA GLU A 443 10.85 -11.98 -24.81
C GLU A 443 11.56 -12.48 -23.56
N TRP A 444 11.02 -12.19 -22.38
CA TRP A 444 11.59 -12.68 -21.12
C TRP A 444 11.64 -14.22 -21.07
N GLY A 445 10.61 -14.89 -21.57
CA GLY A 445 10.59 -16.35 -21.70
C GLY A 445 11.64 -16.89 -22.68
N ALA A 446 11.83 -16.23 -23.83
CA ALA A 446 12.89 -16.58 -24.78
C ALA A 446 14.30 -16.46 -24.17
N GLN A 447 14.46 -15.57 -23.18
CA GLN A 447 15.71 -15.37 -22.44
C GLN A 447 15.85 -16.27 -21.20
N GLY A 448 14.92 -17.20 -20.94
CA GLY A 448 15.00 -18.14 -19.82
C GLY A 448 14.29 -17.69 -18.54
N PHE A 449 13.30 -16.78 -18.65
CA PHE A 449 12.50 -16.28 -17.52
C PHE A 449 13.37 -15.77 -16.35
N GLU A 450 13.03 -16.13 -15.11
CA GLU A 450 13.72 -15.69 -13.89
C GLU A 450 15.17 -16.18 -13.79
N HIS A 451 15.51 -17.25 -14.51
CA HIS A 451 16.88 -17.76 -14.62
C HIS A 451 17.69 -17.01 -15.70
N GLY A 452 16.99 -16.23 -16.53
CA GLY A 452 17.57 -15.40 -17.56
C GLY A 452 18.27 -14.16 -17.03
N PRO A 453 18.94 -13.40 -17.91
CA PRO A 453 19.73 -12.23 -17.52
C PRO A 453 18.89 -11.12 -16.87
N ALA A 454 17.59 -11.02 -17.16
CA ALA A 454 16.73 -10.00 -16.57
C ALA A 454 16.43 -10.24 -15.08
N GLY A 455 16.42 -11.49 -14.62
CA GLY A 455 15.96 -11.87 -13.28
C GLY A 455 14.43 -11.76 -13.12
N TYR A 456 13.97 -11.46 -11.91
CA TYR A 456 12.54 -11.32 -11.61
C TYR A 456 11.95 -9.96 -12.00
N PRO A 457 10.66 -9.88 -12.38
CA PRO A 457 9.97 -8.61 -12.49
C PRO A 457 9.91 -7.90 -11.12
N ILE A 458 10.09 -6.58 -11.11
CA ILE A 458 10.13 -5.75 -9.88
C ILE A 458 9.02 -4.68 -9.83
N GLY A 459 8.18 -4.62 -10.87
CA GLY A 459 7.09 -3.66 -10.96
C GLY A 459 6.15 -3.94 -12.12
N PRO A 460 5.02 -3.21 -12.19
CA PRO A 460 4.08 -3.35 -13.29
C PRO A 460 4.69 -2.86 -14.61
N GLU A 461 4.12 -3.33 -15.70
CA GLU A 461 4.30 -2.72 -17.02
C GLU A 461 3.76 -1.27 -16.99
N GLN A 462 4.59 -0.33 -17.41
CA GLN A 462 4.29 1.10 -17.41
C GLN A 462 4.28 1.63 -18.85
N LYS A 463 3.28 2.45 -19.18
CA LYS A 463 3.29 3.20 -20.44
C LYS A 463 4.44 4.20 -20.45
N THR A 464 5.16 4.27 -21.56
CA THR A 464 6.20 5.29 -21.74
C THR A 464 5.57 6.68 -21.89
N PRO A 465 6.15 7.76 -21.31
CA PRO A 465 5.45 9.03 -21.17
C PRO A 465 5.16 9.78 -22.48
N ALA A 466 6.10 9.76 -23.43
CA ALA A 466 6.01 10.58 -24.66
C ALA A 466 5.93 9.78 -25.95
N ARG A 467 6.02 8.44 -25.89
CA ARG A 467 5.94 7.55 -27.05
C ARG A 467 5.01 6.39 -26.76
N ASP A 468 4.36 5.89 -27.80
CA ASP A 468 3.49 4.71 -27.70
C ASP A 468 4.33 3.45 -27.51
N GLY A 469 4.29 2.92 -26.31
CA GLY A 469 5.01 1.72 -25.90
C GLY A 469 4.88 1.50 -24.40
N VAL A 470 5.55 0.46 -23.93
CA VAL A 470 5.58 0.11 -22.52
C VAL A 470 6.97 -0.34 -22.10
N VAL A 471 7.26 -0.22 -20.81
CA VAL A 471 8.47 -0.74 -20.19
C VAL A 471 8.09 -1.48 -18.91
N GLN A 472 8.75 -2.61 -18.67
CA GLN A 472 8.67 -3.29 -17.39
C GLN A 472 10.07 -3.46 -16.79
N GLY A 473 10.19 -3.12 -15.51
CA GLY A 473 11.43 -3.31 -14.76
C GLY A 473 11.57 -4.75 -14.30
N PHE A 474 12.79 -5.28 -14.43
CA PHE A 474 13.25 -6.52 -13.82
C PHE A 474 14.51 -6.25 -12.97
N GLU A 475 14.88 -7.19 -12.09
CA GLU A 475 15.98 -7.05 -11.13
C GLU A 475 17.27 -6.50 -11.76
N ASN A 476 17.64 -6.99 -12.95
CA ASN A 476 18.92 -6.65 -13.57
C ASN A 476 18.80 -5.69 -14.76
N SER A 477 17.64 -5.65 -15.42
CA SER A 477 17.45 -4.83 -16.63
C SER A 477 15.97 -4.70 -17.01
N PRO A 478 15.51 -3.52 -17.43
CA PRO A 478 14.17 -3.37 -18.00
C PRO A 478 14.05 -4.02 -19.38
N ILE A 479 12.81 -4.40 -19.73
CA ILE A 479 12.41 -4.81 -21.07
C ILE A 479 11.41 -3.76 -21.60
N TYR A 480 11.72 -3.19 -22.76
CA TYR A 480 10.88 -2.21 -23.46
C TYR A 480 10.12 -2.91 -24.58
N TYR A 481 8.89 -2.48 -24.84
CA TYR A 481 8.11 -2.90 -26.00
C TYR A 481 7.56 -1.69 -26.75
N SER A 482 7.64 -1.75 -28.08
CA SER A 482 6.85 -0.93 -28.99
C SER A 482 6.32 -1.77 -30.15
N ASP A 483 5.21 -1.36 -30.77
CA ASP A 483 4.68 -2.06 -31.95
C ASP A 483 5.66 -2.04 -33.13
N ARG A 484 6.57 -1.06 -33.18
CA ARG A 484 7.57 -0.96 -34.26
C ARG A 484 8.73 -1.92 -34.07
N THR A 485 9.26 -2.00 -32.85
CA THR A 485 10.53 -2.72 -32.61
C THR A 485 10.34 -4.08 -31.96
N GLY A 486 9.18 -4.37 -31.36
CA GLY A 486 9.00 -5.54 -30.52
C GLY A 486 9.57 -5.32 -29.11
N ALA A 487 9.70 -6.40 -28.35
CA ALA A 487 10.22 -6.36 -26.99
C ALA A 487 11.74 -6.56 -26.97
N HIS A 488 12.46 -5.68 -26.26
CA HIS A 488 13.93 -5.72 -26.18
C HIS A 488 14.41 -5.24 -24.82
N ARG A 489 15.43 -5.90 -24.30
CA ARG A 489 16.08 -5.65 -23.01
C ARG A 489 17.28 -4.73 -23.20
N VAL A 490 17.48 -3.82 -22.25
CA VAL A 490 18.65 -2.92 -22.22
C VAL A 490 19.30 -3.00 -20.85
N GLN A 491 20.62 -3.17 -20.79
CA GLN A 491 21.32 -3.48 -19.54
C GLN A 491 22.63 -2.74 -19.35
N GLY A 492 23.19 -2.85 -18.14
CA GLY A 492 24.56 -2.44 -17.83
C GLY A 492 24.89 -0.98 -18.20
N LEU A 493 26.10 -0.76 -18.69
CA LEU A 493 26.57 0.59 -19.04
C LEU A 493 25.88 1.17 -20.27
N ILE A 494 25.33 0.32 -21.15
CA ILE A 494 24.48 0.76 -22.27
C ILE A 494 23.16 1.35 -21.75
N LEU A 495 22.50 0.68 -20.79
CA LEU A 495 21.31 1.23 -20.11
C LEU A 495 21.64 2.54 -19.40
N GLY A 496 22.79 2.60 -18.71
CA GLY A 496 23.26 3.83 -18.07
C GLY A 496 23.41 4.98 -19.07
N LYS A 497 23.94 4.71 -20.26
CA LYS A 497 24.03 5.72 -21.32
C LYS A 497 22.67 6.11 -21.89
N TYR A 498 21.81 5.13 -22.15
CA TYR A 498 20.45 5.36 -22.62
C TYR A 498 19.66 6.24 -21.64
N ALA A 499 19.80 6.01 -20.33
CA ALA A 499 19.23 6.84 -19.28
C ALA A 499 19.73 8.30 -19.35
N GLN A 500 21.04 8.52 -19.52
CA GLN A 500 21.62 9.87 -19.66
C GLN A 500 21.06 10.63 -20.87
N LEU A 501 20.69 9.92 -21.93
CA LEU A 501 20.13 10.52 -23.14
C LEU A 501 18.62 10.78 -23.03
N GLY A 502 17.96 10.34 -21.95
CA GLY A 502 16.52 10.48 -21.74
C GLY A 502 15.69 9.27 -22.19
N PHE A 503 16.29 8.07 -22.22
CA PHE A 503 15.66 6.81 -22.60
C PHE A 503 14.98 6.89 -23.97
N GLU A 504 13.76 6.37 -24.09
CA GLU A 504 12.98 6.32 -25.34
C GLU A 504 12.60 7.71 -25.85
N ASN A 505 12.66 8.72 -24.98
CA ASN A 505 12.40 10.12 -25.33
C ASN A 505 13.60 10.76 -26.05
N SER A 506 14.75 10.10 -26.07
CA SER A 506 15.92 10.52 -26.83
C SER A 506 15.74 10.37 -28.34
N PRO A 507 16.63 10.96 -29.16
CA PRO A 507 16.66 10.70 -30.60
C PRO A 507 16.90 9.23 -30.98
N LEU A 508 17.39 8.38 -30.07
CA LEU A 508 17.55 6.95 -30.32
C LEU A 508 16.22 6.22 -30.35
N GLY A 509 15.18 6.70 -29.65
CA GLY A 509 13.90 6.02 -29.58
C GLY A 509 13.98 4.67 -28.86
N PHE A 510 13.05 3.77 -29.18
CA PHE A 510 12.98 2.46 -28.52
C PHE A 510 14.17 1.54 -28.89
N PRO A 511 14.54 0.61 -28.00
CA PRO A 511 15.47 -0.45 -28.34
C PRO A 511 14.88 -1.34 -29.44
N ALA A 512 15.75 -1.77 -30.36
CA ALA A 512 15.40 -2.52 -31.57
C ALA A 512 16.20 -3.82 -31.74
N ALA A 513 17.22 -4.05 -30.90
CA ALA A 513 17.96 -5.30 -30.83
C ALA A 513 18.60 -5.48 -29.45
N GLU A 514 18.62 -6.73 -28.99
CA GLU A 514 19.37 -7.17 -27.81
C GLU A 514 20.87 -6.84 -27.91
N GLU A 515 21.51 -6.73 -26.74
CA GLU A 515 22.95 -6.48 -26.66
C GLU A 515 23.77 -7.59 -27.34
N GLN A 516 24.58 -7.23 -28.33
CA GLN A 516 25.42 -8.14 -29.11
C GLN A 516 26.91 -7.99 -28.76
N PRO A 517 27.69 -9.08 -28.79
CA PRO A 517 29.15 -9.05 -28.61
C PRO A 517 29.86 -8.38 -29.79
N LEU A 518 30.90 -7.61 -29.47
CA LEU A 518 31.87 -7.01 -30.39
C LEU A 518 33.31 -7.40 -29.98
N LYS A 519 34.30 -6.96 -30.76
CA LYS A 519 35.73 -7.20 -30.47
C LYS A 519 36.16 -6.63 -29.12
N ASP A 520 37.26 -7.13 -28.56
CA ASP A 520 37.86 -6.59 -27.31
C ASP A 520 36.87 -6.56 -26.12
N ALA A 521 35.98 -7.55 -26.07
CA ALA A 521 34.87 -7.65 -25.12
C ALA A 521 33.85 -6.50 -25.16
N GLY A 522 33.87 -5.68 -26.21
CA GLY A 522 32.86 -4.65 -26.42
C GLY A 522 31.47 -5.22 -26.70
N ARG A 523 30.48 -4.35 -26.65
CA ARG A 523 29.05 -4.66 -26.79
C ARG A 523 28.36 -3.52 -27.52
N TYR A 524 27.25 -3.81 -28.19
CA TYR A 524 26.33 -2.76 -28.61
C TYR A 524 24.87 -3.22 -28.51
N SER A 525 23.97 -2.26 -28.34
CA SER A 525 22.53 -2.46 -28.52
C SER A 525 22.02 -1.55 -29.63
N GLY A 526 21.06 -2.07 -30.40
CA GLY A 526 20.40 -1.33 -31.45
C GLY A 526 19.16 -0.60 -30.95
N PHE A 527 18.88 0.56 -31.52
CA PHE A 527 17.73 1.41 -31.25
C PHE A 527 17.15 1.92 -32.58
N GLU A 528 15.90 2.40 -32.59
CA GLU A 528 15.25 2.94 -33.79
C GLU A 528 16.09 4.00 -34.52
N GLY A 529 16.74 4.87 -33.75
CA GLY A 529 17.49 6.03 -34.21
C GLY A 529 19.01 5.88 -34.20
N GLY A 530 19.55 4.68 -33.92
CA GLY A 530 20.99 4.46 -33.88
C GLY A 530 21.40 3.31 -32.96
N ASN A 531 22.65 3.33 -32.52
CA ASN A 531 23.21 2.29 -31.66
C ASN A 531 23.92 2.93 -30.46
N ILE A 532 24.00 2.20 -29.35
CA ILE A 532 24.93 2.54 -28.26
C ILE A 532 26.01 1.47 -28.23
N TYR A 533 27.27 1.89 -28.36
CA TYR A 533 28.43 1.02 -28.30
C TYR A 533 29.13 1.20 -26.96
N TRP A 534 29.57 0.09 -26.37
CA TRP A 534 30.37 0.05 -25.16
C TRP A 534 31.63 -0.79 -25.36
N SER A 535 32.75 -0.35 -24.78
CA SER A 535 33.93 -1.19 -24.58
C SER A 535 34.59 -0.89 -23.23
N PRO A 536 35.41 -1.80 -22.68
CA PRO A 536 36.10 -1.57 -21.41
C PRO A 536 36.95 -0.29 -21.37
N LEU A 537 37.53 0.11 -22.52
CA LEU A 537 38.43 1.27 -22.61
C LEU A 537 37.73 2.56 -23.03
N SER A 538 36.59 2.47 -23.74
CA SER A 538 35.89 3.66 -24.24
C SER A 538 34.74 4.11 -23.34
N GLY A 539 34.10 3.21 -22.60
CA GLY A 539 32.77 3.47 -22.03
C GLY A 539 31.66 3.39 -23.09
N ALA A 540 30.44 3.80 -22.72
CA ALA A 540 29.24 3.68 -23.55
C ALA A 540 28.88 4.99 -24.26
N TRP A 541 28.75 4.96 -25.58
CA TRP A 541 28.51 6.15 -26.42
C TRP A 541 27.51 5.87 -27.54
N ALA A 542 26.64 6.84 -27.81
CA ALA A 542 25.62 6.73 -28.85
C ALA A 542 26.18 7.17 -30.21
N VAL A 543 25.91 6.37 -31.24
CA VAL A 543 26.12 6.72 -32.65
C VAL A 543 24.74 6.76 -33.29
N ARG A 544 24.30 7.94 -33.75
CA ARG A 544 22.97 8.10 -34.36
C ARG A 544 22.97 7.67 -35.82
N ASN A 545 21.82 7.19 -36.30
CA ASN A 545 21.60 6.97 -37.72
C ASN A 545 21.82 8.28 -38.49
N GLY A 546 22.62 8.21 -39.56
CA GLY A 546 22.98 9.36 -40.39
C GLY A 546 24.41 9.30 -40.91
N LEU A 547 24.88 10.44 -41.43
CA LEU A 547 26.14 10.52 -42.18
C LEU A 547 27.38 10.12 -41.36
N VAL A 548 27.39 10.34 -40.04
CA VAL A 548 28.47 9.88 -39.16
C VAL A 548 28.50 8.35 -39.10
N MET A 549 27.37 7.70 -38.81
CA MET A 549 27.29 6.23 -38.77
C MET A 549 27.63 5.60 -40.11
N GLU A 550 27.12 6.15 -41.22
CA GLU A 550 27.44 5.64 -42.57
C GLU A 550 28.92 5.76 -42.90
N ALA A 551 29.54 6.90 -42.57
CA ALA A 551 30.97 7.12 -42.80
C ALA A 551 31.83 6.19 -41.95
N TRP A 552 31.48 6.02 -40.67
CA TRP A 552 32.17 5.07 -39.78
C TRP A 552 31.99 3.62 -40.25
N GLY A 553 30.80 3.25 -40.73
CA GLY A 553 30.52 1.95 -41.33
C GLY A 553 31.37 1.65 -42.56
N ARG A 554 31.56 2.63 -43.45
CA ARG A 554 32.49 2.50 -44.59
C ARG A 554 33.95 2.32 -44.18
N GLN A 555 34.31 2.65 -42.93
CA GLN A 555 35.64 2.40 -42.37
C GLN A 555 35.73 1.06 -41.63
N GLY A 556 34.66 0.27 -41.55
CA GLY A 556 34.63 -1.01 -40.83
C GLY A 556 34.15 -0.92 -39.39
N PHE A 557 33.41 0.13 -39.02
CA PHE A 557 32.91 0.37 -37.66
C PHE A 557 34.03 0.26 -36.60
N GLU A 558 33.77 -0.42 -35.48
CA GLU A 558 34.73 -0.59 -34.39
C GLU A 558 35.94 -1.45 -34.80
N ASN A 559 35.79 -2.32 -35.80
CA ASN A 559 36.89 -3.10 -36.38
C ASN A 559 37.78 -2.25 -37.31
N GLY A 560 37.29 -1.07 -37.68
CA GLY A 560 37.96 -0.12 -38.54
C GLY A 560 39.09 0.66 -37.88
N ARG A 561 39.79 1.45 -38.69
CA ARG A 561 40.92 2.29 -38.25
C ARG A 561 40.56 3.33 -37.19
N LEU A 562 39.28 3.68 -37.03
CA LEU A 562 38.81 4.66 -36.04
C LEU A 562 38.55 4.05 -34.65
N GLY A 563 38.30 2.74 -34.57
CA GLY A 563 37.95 2.07 -33.31
C GLY A 563 36.56 2.45 -32.77
N TYR A 564 36.37 2.24 -31.47
CA TYR A 564 35.13 2.55 -30.75
C TYR A 564 34.88 4.07 -30.63
N PRO A 565 33.61 4.51 -30.55
CA PRO A 565 33.30 5.89 -30.21
C PRO A 565 33.78 6.23 -28.78
N ILE A 566 34.19 7.48 -28.57
CA ILE A 566 34.61 8.03 -27.26
C ILE A 566 33.86 9.33 -26.90
N SER A 567 32.86 9.69 -27.70
CA SER A 567 31.92 10.78 -27.43
C SER A 567 30.58 10.44 -28.07
N ASP A 568 29.51 11.09 -27.62
CA ASP A 568 28.30 11.22 -28.46
C ASP A 568 28.60 12.17 -29.62
N GLU A 569 27.68 12.24 -30.58
CA GLU A 569 27.67 13.29 -31.59
C GLU A 569 27.37 14.65 -30.94
N PHE A 570 28.21 15.65 -31.20
CA PHE A 570 28.08 17.00 -30.66
C PHE A 570 28.16 18.07 -31.76
N PRO A 571 27.47 19.22 -31.59
CA PRO A 571 27.48 20.28 -32.59
C PRO A 571 28.86 20.95 -32.69
N VAL A 572 29.25 21.29 -33.92
CA VAL A 572 30.44 22.10 -34.25
C VAL A 572 30.06 23.18 -35.28
N PRO A 573 30.87 24.23 -35.47
CA PRO A 573 30.60 25.21 -36.53
C PRO A 573 30.45 24.53 -37.90
N GLY A 574 29.29 24.73 -38.54
CA GLY A 574 28.98 24.16 -39.85
C GLY A 574 28.49 22.71 -39.85
N GLY A 575 28.26 22.08 -38.69
CA GLY A 575 27.63 20.77 -38.63
C GLY A 575 27.83 20.01 -37.31
N VAL A 576 28.17 18.72 -37.39
CA VAL A 576 28.27 17.82 -36.23
C VAL A 576 29.56 17.01 -36.27
N GLN A 577 30.09 16.67 -35.11
CA GLN A 577 31.28 15.84 -34.98
C GLN A 577 31.05 14.72 -33.97
N GLN A 578 31.69 13.57 -34.21
CA GLN A 578 31.81 12.50 -33.23
C GLN A 578 33.26 12.01 -33.18
N ASN A 579 33.76 11.78 -31.95
CA ASN A 579 35.11 11.33 -31.71
C ASN A 579 35.15 9.81 -31.50
N PHE A 580 36.21 9.18 -31.99
CA PHE A 580 36.53 7.77 -31.89
C PHE A 580 37.95 7.59 -31.32
N GLN A 581 38.33 6.37 -30.94
CA GLN A 581 39.59 6.09 -30.25
C GLN A 581 40.84 6.66 -30.94
N THR A 582 40.88 6.66 -32.28
CA THR A 582 42.05 7.04 -33.08
C THR A 582 41.74 8.11 -34.13
N GLY A 583 40.61 8.81 -34.00
CA GLY A 583 40.20 9.84 -34.95
C GLY A 583 38.82 10.42 -34.65
N PHE A 584 38.28 11.21 -35.56
CA PHE A 584 36.95 11.77 -35.49
C PHE A 584 36.31 11.84 -36.88
N ILE A 585 34.99 11.89 -36.91
CA ILE A 585 34.22 12.16 -38.12
C ILE A 585 33.48 13.47 -37.90
N VAL A 586 33.66 14.41 -38.82
CA VAL A 586 32.92 15.67 -38.84
C VAL A 586 32.07 15.73 -40.10
N VAL A 587 30.80 16.08 -39.98
CA VAL A 587 29.90 16.31 -41.09
C VAL A 587 29.73 17.81 -41.25
N ARG A 588 30.14 18.36 -42.40
CA ARG A 588 29.94 19.77 -42.78
C ARG A 588 29.23 19.85 -44.12
N ASP A 589 28.25 20.74 -44.24
CA ASP A 589 27.49 20.94 -45.49
C ASP A 589 26.98 19.61 -46.11
N GLY A 590 26.56 18.67 -45.25
CA GLY A 590 26.07 17.34 -45.66
C GLY A 590 27.14 16.35 -46.13
N LYS A 591 28.43 16.64 -45.91
CA LYS A 591 29.55 15.77 -46.31
C LYS A 591 30.34 15.29 -45.09
N PRO A 592 30.50 13.96 -44.91
CA PRO A 592 31.35 13.43 -43.85
C PRO A 592 32.83 13.52 -44.24
N GLU A 593 33.63 14.12 -43.37
CA GLU A 593 35.08 14.13 -43.42
C GLU A 593 35.63 13.24 -42.29
N ILE A 594 36.49 12.28 -42.64
CA ILE A 594 37.11 11.34 -41.70
C ILE A 594 38.54 11.79 -41.42
N HIS A 595 38.84 12.05 -40.16
CA HIS A 595 40.16 12.50 -39.71
C HIS A 595 40.69 11.50 -38.69
N GLY A 596 41.79 10.82 -38.98
CA GLY A 596 42.35 9.79 -38.10
C GLY A 596 43.70 9.30 -38.58
N LEU A 597 44.44 8.67 -37.66
CA LEU A 597 45.76 8.09 -37.91
C LEU A 597 45.72 6.89 -38.86
#